data_AF-S4RYT1-F1
#
_entry.id   AF-S4RYT1-F1
#
_cell.length_a   1.000
_cell.length_b   1.000
_cell.length_c   1.000
_cell.angle_alpha   90.00
_cell.angle_beta   90.00
_cell.angle_gamma   90.00
#
_symmetry.space_group_name_H-M   'P 1'
#
loop_
_entity.id
_entity.type
_entity.pdbx_description
1 polymer ?
#
loop_
_entity_poly.entity_id
_entity_poly.type
_entity_poly.pdbx_seq_one_letter_code
_entity_poly.pdbx_strand_id
1 'polypeptide(L)'
;RSKVDQMQDIVTGNPTVIKMVVSFNRGTRGQNALRQLLGPLVKEVIEDKALNINTNPVEVYKAWVNQMESQTGEASNLPYDVAPEQALAHDDVKKRMEMSIRNLRMATDKFLLSIFNSLDNIPYGMRYIAKVLKNSLREKFPDATDDELLKIVGNLLYYRYMNPAIVAPDGFDIIDMSAGGQLHSDQRRNLGSVAKVLQFAASNKIFEGDSAHLASMNAYLSEASSKFRKFFQAACEVPEPEDKFSIDEYSDLVTVSKPVIYTTVGELINTHSLLLEHEDAIAPDHNDPLHELLLDLGEVPNLQALIGEGGGDASDPNKEAQLAKTEISLTLASKFEVPEGDDSNMKSLLLKTKRLIVDVIRVQPGDTLAEILKTPATSEQEVEHAMMIQRRTIMAAKTPEKMKGGQVLAEADQPLDKKKRTIVKNLKILESASLVSSAANYQQLINDIAKDIRNQRRYRQRRKAELVKLQQTLNALNSKTTFYEEQIDYYNKYIKTCLDNLARSGKNSRRSVHQGSAKGSSGKKVKQTNLRYTAARLHEKGVLLEIEGLQPSQFKNVLFDISPSDEVGDFDVRAKFMGVEMEKVQLHFQDLLQLQYEGVAVMKIFDKAKVNVNLLIFLLNKKFYGK
;
A
#
# COMPACT_ATOMS: atom_id res chain seq x y z
N ARG A 1 21.75 15.30 -4.45
CA ARG A 1 21.47 15.74 -3.06
C ARG A 1 20.20 16.58 -3.07
N SER A 2 19.11 16.13 -2.44
CA SER A 2 17.86 16.90 -2.36
C SER A 2 18.00 17.93 -1.25
N LYS A 3 18.37 19.17 -1.60
CA LYS A 3 18.57 20.27 -0.66
C LYS A 3 17.26 21.06 -0.59
N VAL A 4 16.70 21.21 0.60
CA VAL A 4 15.54 22.08 0.84
C VAL A 4 16.07 23.49 1.06
N ASP A 5 16.13 24.33 0.04
CA ASP A 5 16.63 25.70 0.16
C ASP A 5 15.50 26.67 0.56
N GLN A 6 14.25 26.36 0.19
CA GLN A 6 13.05 27.07 0.59
C GLN A 6 11.99 26.11 1.15
N MET A 7 11.13 26.60 2.05
CA MET A 7 10.03 25.77 2.60
C MET A 7 9.09 25.23 1.51
N GLN A 8 8.90 25.98 0.42
CA GLN A 8 8.04 25.58 -0.69
C GLN A 8 8.58 24.37 -1.46
N ASP A 9 9.87 24.05 -1.36
CA ASP A 9 10.48 22.90 -2.05
C ASP A 9 9.88 21.57 -1.57
N ILE A 10 9.40 21.50 -0.32
CA ILE A 10 8.74 20.32 0.22
C ILE A 10 7.35 20.11 -0.39
N VAL A 11 6.67 21.21 -0.74
CA VAL A 11 5.34 21.20 -1.34
C VAL A 11 5.42 20.94 -2.84
N THR A 12 6.32 21.63 -3.54
CA THR A 12 6.46 21.60 -5.00
C THR A 12 7.31 20.43 -5.49
N GLY A 13 8.30 20.02 -4.70
CA GLY A 13 9.22 18.94 -5.04
C GLY A 13 8.68 17.54 -4.75
N ASN A 14 9.55 16.56 -4.96
CA ASN A 14 9.31 15.15 -4.64
C ASN A 14 10.27 14.68 -3.53
N PRO A 15 10.09 15.13 -2.28
CA PRO A 15 10.96 14.74 -1.17
C PRO A 15 10.88 13.23 -0.91
N THR A 16 12.02 12.53 -1.07
CA THR A 16 12.12 11.06 -0.98
C THR A 16 11.58 10.51 0.33
N VAL A 17 12.00 11.09 1.47
CA VAL A 17 11.57 10.65 2.81
C VAL A 17 10.06 10.81 2.99
N ILE A 18 9.49 11.93 2.55
CA ILE A 18 8.04 12.16 2.62
C ILE A 18 7.27 11.16 1.75
N LYS A 19 7.74 10.89 0.52
CA LYS A 19 7.14 9.90 -0.37
C LYS A 19 7.18 8.50 0.27
N MET A 20 8.32 8.14 0.85
CA MET A 20 8.52 6.87 1.55
C MET A 20 7.57 6.74 2.74
N VAL A 21 7.48 7.75 3.61
CA VAL A 21 6.58 7.76 4.78
C VAL A 21 5.12 7.63 4.35
N VAL A 22 4.70 8.39 3.34
CA VAL A 22 3.33 8.33 2.81
C VAL A 22 3.05 6.95 2.20
N SER A 23 3.99 6.38 1.45
CA SER A 23 3.86 5.03 0.88
C SER A 23 3.80 3.96 1.95
N PHE A 24 4.64 4.04 2.98
CA PHE A 24 4.68 3.10 4.09
C PHE A 24 3.35 3.09 4.87
N ASN A 25 2.83 4.28 5.21
CA ASN A 25 1.56 4.41 5.94
C ASN A 25 0.33 4.12 5.07
N ARG A 26 0.51 3.86 3.77
CA ARG A 26 -0.51 3.37 2.84
C ARG A 26 -0.39 1.87 2.55
N GLY A 27 0.82 1.31 2.68
CA GLY A 27 1.20 -0.01 2.16
C GLY A 27 0.70 -1.20 2.98
N THR A 28 0.28 -1.02 4.24
CA THR A 28 -0.35 -2.08 5.03
C THR A 28 -1.79 -2.32 4.57
N ARG A 29 -1.91 -3.04 3.45
CA ARG A 29 -3.18 -3.53 2.87
C ARG A 29 -4.00 -4.21 3.98
N GLY A 30 -5.14 -3.61 4.33
CA GLY A 30 -6.06 -4.13 5.37
C GLY A 30 -6.09 -3.36 6.70
N GLN A 31 -5.12 -2.47 6.99
CA GLN A 31 -5.14 -1.56 8.15
C GLN A 31 -5.18 -0.09 7.73
N ASN A 32 -5.91 0.22 6.66
CA ASN A 32 -5.98 1.59 6.17
C ASN A 32 -6.89 2.42 7.10
N ALA A 33 -6.30 3.18 8.02
CA ALA A 33 -7.02 4.14 8.86
C ALA A 33 -7.89 5.10 8.01
N LEU A 34 -7.45 5.42 6.79
CA LEU A 34 -8.22 6.24 5.85
C LEU A 34 -9.51 5.55 5.39
N ARG A 35 -9.56 4.22 5.31
CA ARG A 35 -10.77 3.50 4.94
C ARG A 35 -11.85 3.62 6.02
N GLN A 36 -11.48 3.55 7.30
CA GLN A 36 -12.43 3.77 8.40
C GLN A 36 -12.91 5.22 8.44
N LEU A 37 -12.01 6.16 8.10
CA LEU A 37 -12.27 7.59 8.12
C LEU A 37 -13.15 8.08 6.96
N LEU A 38 -12.76 7.74 5.74
CA LEU A 38 -13.28 8.28 4.49
C LEU A 38 -14.27 7.32 3.82
N GLY A 39 -14.16 6.02 4.07
CA GLY A 39 -14.97 4.99 3.41
C GLY A 39 -16.48 5.24 3.46
N PRO A 40 -17.09 5.48 4.65
CA PRO A 40 -18.52 5.76 4.76
C PRO A 40 -18.96 6.99 3.96
N LEU A 41 -18.17 8.07 4.00
CA LEU A 41 -18.49 9.32 3.33
C LEU A 41 -18.33 9.22 1.81
N VAL A 42 -17.29 8.53 1.36
CA VAL A 42 -17.07 8.27 -0.06
C VAL A 42 -18.21 7.42 -0.61
N LYS A 43 -18.67 6.40 0.12
CA LYS A 43 -19.83 5.60 -0.27
C LYS A 43 -21.10 6.44 -0.38
N GLU A 44 -21.35 7.33 0.58
CA GLU A 44 -22.50 8.25 0.53
C GLU A 44 -22.50 9.10 -0.76
N VAL A 45 -21.35 9.67 -1.14
CA VAL A 45 -21.20 10.46 -2.37
C VAL A 45 -21.36 9.62 -3.65
N ILE A 46 -20.96 8.34 -3.61
CA ILE A 46 -21.04 7.42 -4.76
C ILE A 46 -22.47 6.90 -4.95
N GLU A 47 -23.17 6.60 -3.86
CA GLU A 47 -24.52 6.03 -3.86
C GLU A 47 -25.61 7.07 -4.13
N ASP A 48 -25.37 8.34 -3.79
CA ASP A 48 -26.30 9.43 -4.07
C ASP A 48 -26.29 9.84 -5.55
N LYS A 49 -27.21 9.24 -6.32
CA LYS A 49 -27.42 9.53 -7.74
C LYS A 49 -28.02 10.91 -8.01
N ALA A 50 -28.64 11.54 -7.00
CA ALA A 50 -29.25 12.86 -7.12
C ALA A 50 -28.29 13.99 -6.71
N LEU A 51 -27.09 13.65 -6.23
CA LEU A 51 -26.11 14.61 -5.77
C LEU A 51 -25.61 15.48 -6.94
N ASN A 52 -26.10 16.72 -6.98
CA ASN A 52 -25.60 17.74 -7.87
C ASN A 52 -24.75 18.76 -7.10
N ILE A 53 -23.44 18.66 -7.31
CA ILE A 53 -22.41 19.57 -6.76
C ILE A 53 -21.51 20.15 -7.85
N ASN A 54 -21.95 20.08 -9.11
CA ASN A 54 -21.18 20.64 -10.22
C ASN A 54 -21.17 22.16 -10.11
N THR A 55 -19.96 22.71 -10.02
CA THR A 55 -19.71 24.14 -9.86
C THR A 55 -19.18 24.81 -11.13
N ASN A 56 -19.06 24.08 -12.24
CA ASN A 56 -18.62 24.64 -13.52
C ASN A 56 -19.80 25.33 -14.24
N PRO A 57 -19.76 26.67 -14.46
CA PRO A 57 -20.88 27.40 -15.09
C PRO A 57 -21.28 26.89 -16.46
N VAL A 58 -20.31 26.50 -17.29
CA VAL A 58 -20.55 26.03 -18.66
C VAL A 58 -21.22 24.66 -18.66
N GLU A 59 -20.79 23.75 -17.77
CA GLU A 59 -21.42 22.44 -17.65
C GLU A 59 -22.84 22.52 -17.08
N VAL A 60 -23.06 23.41 -16.09
CA VAL A 60 -24.40 23.65 -15.53
C VAL A 60 -25.34 24.24 -16.60
N TYR A 61 -24.84 25.16 -17.42
CA TYR A 61 -25.58 25.71 -18.56
C TYR A 61 -25.93 24.61 -19.58
N LYS A 62 -24.95 23.81 -20.02
CA LYS A 62 -25.18 22.69 -20.96
C LYS A 62 -26.20 21.69 -20.42
N ALA A 63 -26.11 21.35 -19.13
CA ALA A 63 -27.07 20.46 -18.48
C ALA A 63 -28.48 21.07 -18.43
N TRP A 64 -28.60 22.37 -18.20
CA TRP A 64 -29.88 23.08 -18.23
C TRP A 64 -30.50 23.11 -19.63
N VAL A 65 -29.71 23.46 -20.66
CA VAL A 65 -30.16 23.46 -22.06
C VAL A 65 -30.61 22.06 -22.48
N ASN A 66 -29.81 21.02 -22.24
CA ASN A 66 -30.17 19.65 -22.57
C ASN A 66 -31.44 19.18 -21.84
N GLN A 67 -31.63 19.60 -20.59
CA GLN A 67 -32.85 19.28 -19.84
C GLN A 67 -34.09 19.99 -20.42
N MET A 68 -33.95 21.25 -20.82
CA MET A 68 -35.01 22.00 -21.48
C MET A 68 -35.42 21.33 -22.79
N GLU A 69 -34.46 21.01 -23.66
CA GLU A 69 -34.71 20.35 -24.95
C GLU A 69 -35.33 18.96 -24.79
N SER A 70 -34.90 18.19 -23.77
CA SER A 70 -35.49 16.90 -23.46
C SER A 70 -36.93 17.00 -22.94
N GLN A 71 -37.30 18.12 -22.31
CA GLN A 71 -38.66 18.34 -21.77
C GLN A 71 -39.61 18.91 -22.83
N THR A 72 -39.11 19.81 -23.69
CA THR A 72 -39.90 20.42 -24.77
C THR A 72 -39.97 19.54 -26.01
N GLY A 73 -38.96 18.70 -26.25
CA GLY A 73 -38.82 17.90 -27.46
C GLY A 73 -38.35 18.70 -28.69
N GLU A 74 -38.02 19.98 -28.50
CA GLU A 74 -37.59 20.90 -29.55
C GLU A 74 -36.20 21.47 -29.23
N ALA A 75 -35.39 21.70 -30.28
CA ALA A 75 -34.07 22.30 -30.13
C ALA A 75 -34.20 23.73 -29.57
N SER A 76 -33.37 24.06 -28.58
CA SER A 76 -33.41 25.37 -27.96
C SER A 76 -32.81 26.44 -28.89
N ASN A 77 -33.29 27.68 -28.76
CA ASN A 77 -32.70 28.83 -29.47
C ASN A 77 -31.39 29.33 -28.81
N LEU A 78 -30.83 28.55 -27.88
CA LEU A 78 -29.67 28.91 -27.08
C LEU A 78 -28.39 28.29 -27.67
N PRO A 79 -27.26 29.02 -27.68
CA PRO A 79 -25.99 28.50 -28.21
C PRO A 79 -25.43 27.38 -27.32
N TYR A 80 -24.99 26.25 -27.91
CA TYR A 80 -24.48 25.11 -27.15
C TYR A 80 -23.11 25.36 -26.48
N ASP A 81 -22.27 26.20 -27.08
CA ASP A 81 -20.97 26.59 -26.52
C ASP A 81 -20.99 28.06 -26.13
N VAL A 82 -20.78 28.30 -24.83
CA VAL A 82 -20.82 29.64 -24.21
C VAL A 82 -19.61 29.83 -23.32
N ALA A 83 -19.15 31.08 -23.21
CA ALA A 83 -18.14 31.45 -22.23
C ALA A 83 -18.72 31.41 -20.79
N PRO A 84 -17.90 31.22 -19.75
CA PRO A 84 -18.37 31.17 -18.36
C PRO A 84 -19.19 32.40 -17.94
N GLU A 85 -18.80 33.59 -18.39
CA GLU A 85 -19.50 34.85 -18.09
C GLU A 85 -20.90 34.90 -18.73
N GLN A 86 -21.04 34.38 -19.94
CA GLN A 86 -22.32 34.30 -20.66
C GLN A 86 -23.24 33.25 -20.03
N ALA A 87 -22.69 32.09 -19.62
CA ALA A 87 -23.44 31.09 -18.87
C ALA A 87 -24.00 31.67 -17.56
N LEU A 88 -23.18 32.47 -16.84
CA LEU A 88 -23.58 33.14 -15.61
C LEU A 88 -24.51 34.34 -15.82
N ALA A 89 -24.79 34.78 -17.05
CA ALA A 89 -25.77 35.83 -17.31
C ALA A 89 -27.22 35.33 -17.08
N HIS A 90 -27.46 34.03 -17.22
CA HIS A 90 -28.78 33.42 -17.09
C HIS A 90 -29.15 33.15 -15.62
N ASP A 91 -30.32 33.64 -15.19
CA ASP A 91 -30.77 33.50 -13.80
C ASP A 91 -31.04 32.05 -13.38
N ASP A 92 -31.49 31.18 -14.29
CA ASP A 92 -31.65 29.75 -14.02
C ASP A 92 -30.32 29.05 -13.73
N VAL A 93 -29.26 29.42 -14.44
CA VAL A 93 -27.90 28.91 -14.19
C VAL A 93 -27.38 29.40 -12.84
N LYS A 94 -27.58 30.68 -12.50
CA LYS A 94 -27.20 31.22 -11.18
C LYS A 94 -27.91 30.47 -10.04
N LYS A 95 -29.23 30.28 -10.13
CA LYS A 95 -30.01 29.56 -9.10
C LYS A 95 -29.55 28.12 -8.93
N ARG A 96 -29.33 27.40 -10.04
CA ARG A 96 -28.79 26.02 -10.01
C ARG A 96 -27.39 26.00 -9.41
N MET A 97 -26.54 26.95 -9.75
CA MET A 97 -25.19 27.09 -9.20
C MET A 97 -25.19 27.33 -7.69
N GLU A 98 -26.03 28.25 -7.20
CA GLU A 98 -26.18 28.51 -5.77
C GLU A 98 -26.65 27.27 -4.98
N MET A 99 -27.50 26.44 -5.60
CA MET A 99 -27.91 25.16 -5.02
C MET A 99 -26.75 24.16 -5.01
N SER A 100 -26.01 24.03 -6.11
CA SER A 100 -24.80 23.19 -6.20
C SER A 100 -23.74 23.59 -5.18
N ILE A 101 -23.48 24.89 -4.99
CA ILE A 101 -22.52 25.41 -4.01
C ILE A 101 -22.95 25.07 -2.58
N ARG A 102 -24.25 25.20 -2.26
CA ARG A 102 -24.79 24.80 -0.95
C ARG A 102 -24.63 23.30 -0.71
N ASN A 103 -24.96 22.48 -1.70
CA ASN A 103 -24.79 21.02 -1.62
C ASN A 103 -23.31 20.63 -1.46
N LEU A 104 -22.41 21.28 -2.21
CA LEU A 104 -20.96 21.07 -2.12
C LEU A 104 -20.44 21.43 -0.73
N ARG A 105 -20.90 22.54 -0.15
CA ARG A 105 -20.55 22.93 1.23
C ARG A 105 -21.03 21.88 2.23
N MET A 106 -22.28 21.42 2.13
CA MET A 106 -22.83 20.40 3.03
C MET A 106 -22.06 19.08 2.93
N ALA A 107 -21.73 18.63 1.71
CA ALA A 107 -20.91 17.46 1.50
C ALA A 107 -19.51 17.65 2.11
N THR A 108 -18.87 18.79 1.86
CA THR A 108 -17.53 19.10 2.38
C THR A 108 -17.50 19.15 3.90
N ASP A 109 -18.54 19.69 4.56
CA ASP A 109 -18.64 19.73 6.02
C ASP A 109 -18.65 18.34 6.66
N LYS A 110 -19.32 17.36 6.03
CA LYS A 110 -19.29 15.97 6.51
C LYS A 110 -17.87 15.40 6.49
N PHE A 111 -17.10 15.68 5.43
CA PHE A 111 -15.69 15.29 5.35
C PHE A 111 -14.82 16.01 6.37
N LEU A 112 -14.98 17.33 6.55
CA LEU A 112 -14.24 18.09 7.56
C LEU A 112 -14.48 17.56 8.97
N LEU A 113 -15.75 17.33 9.33
CA LEU A 113 -16.12 16.81 10.64
C LEU A 113 -15.50 15.43 10.89
N SER A 114 -15.54 14.53 9.89
CA SER A 114 -14.92 13.22 10.00
C SER A 114 -13.40 13.34 10.18
N ILE A 115 -12.73 14.16 9.37
CA ILE A 115 -11.27 14.41 9.47
C ILE A 115 -10.91 14.96 10.85
N PHE A 116 -11.59 16.00 11.34
CA PHE A 116 -11.26 16.63 12.62
C PHE A 116 -11.50 15.71 13.83
N ASN A 117 -12.48 14.82 13.76
CA ASN A 117 -12.76 13.82 14.80
C ASN A 117 -11.85 12.59 14.74
N SER A 118 -10.94 12.52 13.75
CA SER A 118 -10.11 11.33 13.49
C SER A 118 -8.65 11.46 13.89
N LEU A 119 -8.31 12.49 14.67
CA LEU A 119 -6.94 12.78 15.09
C LEU A 119 -6.21 11.55 15.68
N ASP A 120 -6.94 10.74 16.45
CA ASP A 120 -6.42 9.53 17.11
C ASP A 120 -6.34 8.31 16.18
N ASN A 121 -7.04 8.35 15.04
CA ASN A 121 -6.99 7.31 14.03
C ASN A 121 -5.80 7.48 13.08
N ILE A 122 -5.20 8.67 13.00
CA ILE A 122 -3.99 8.88 12.21
C ILE A 122 -2.85 8.04 12.82
N PRO A 123 -2.16 7.20 12.03
CA PRO A 123 -1.06 6.38 12.52
C PRO A 123 -0.01 7.20 13.27
N TYR A 124 0.48 6.66 14.38
CA TYR A 124 1.52 7.30 15.19
C TYR A 124 2.73 7.71 14.35
N GLY A 125 3.22 6.84 13.46
CA GLY A 125 4.37 7.14 12.59
C GLY A 125 4.13 8.37 11.71
N MET A 126 2.92 8.53 11.15
CA MET A 126 2.57 9.70 10.36
C MET A 126 2.54 10.99 11.20
N ARG A 127 1.94 10.94 12.40
CA ARG A 127 1.91 12.08 13.33
C ARG A 127 3.30 12.44 13.86
N TYR A 128 4.14 11.44 14.13
CA TYR A 128 5.52 11.63 14.56
C TYR A 128 6.36 12.28 13.47
N ILE A 129 6.25 11.82 12.21
CA ILE A 129 6.94 12.47 11.09
C ILE A 129 6.44 13.90 10.87
N ALA A 130 5.15 14.20 11.08
CA ALA A 130 4.65 15.57 11.07
C ALA A 130 5.30 16.44 12.16
N LYS A 131 5.48 15.91 13.38
CA LYS A 131 6.22 16.56 14.48
C LYS A 131 7.68 16.83 14.09
N VAL A 132 8.39 15.80 13.63
CA VAL A 132 9.80 15.91 13.20
C VAL A 132 9.95 16.91 12.06
N LEU A 133 9.03 16.89 11.08
CA LEU A 133 9.01 17.83 9.96
C LEU A 133 8.83 19.27 10.46
N LYS A 134 7.87 19.52 11.35
CA LYS A 134 7.65 20.85 11.95
C LYS A 134 8.91 21.35 12.68
N ASN A 135 9.50 20.50 13.52
CA ASN A 135 10.67 20.87 14.32
C ASN A 135 11.90 21.13 13.45
N SER A 136 12.18 20.24 12.49
CA SER A 136 13.31 20.38 11.55
C SER A 136 13.19 21.64 10.69
N LEU A 137 11.96 22.00 10.29
CA LEU A 137 11.72 23.23 9.54
C LEU A 137 11.89 24.48 10.41
N ARG A 138 11.48 24.42 11.68
CA ARG A 138 11.69 25.53 12.62
C ARG A 138 13.17 25.77 12.91
N GLU A 139 13.95 24.69 13.01
CA GLU A 139 15.40 24.76 13.22
C GLU A 139 16.10 25.32 11.97
N LYS A 140 15.71 24.85 10.78
CA LYS A 140 16.31 25.30 9.51
C LYS A 140 15.89 26.72 9.10
N PHE A 141 14.65 27.11 9.41
CA PHE A 141 14.10 28.42 9.09
C PHE A 141 13.51 29.08 10.36
N PRO A 142 14.35 29.68 11.22
CA PRO A 142 13.90 30.25 12.49
C PRO A 142 12.92 31.42 12.34
N ASP A 143 13.02 32.17 11.23
CA ASP A 143 12.16 33.31 10.90
C ASP A 143 10.76 32.90 10.41
N ALA A 144 10.55 31.60 10.16
CA ALA A 144 9.27 31.06 9.72
C ALA A 144 8.20 31.24 10.80
N THR A 145 7.03 31.71 10.39
CA THR A 145 5.88 31.75 11.30
C THR A 145 5.33 30.35 11.55
N ASP A 146 4.73 30.12 12.72
CA ASP A 146 4.07 28.85 13.02
C ASP A 146 2.96 28.52 12.00
N ASP A 147 2.34 29.53 11.38
CA ASP A 147 1.34 29.33 10.34
C ASP A 147 1.93 28.76 9.04
N GLU A 148 3.08 29.27 8.60
CA GLU A 148 3.79 28.75 7.43
C GLU A 148 4.25 27.30 7.64
N LEU A 149 4.77 27.00 8.82
CA LEU A 149 5.17 25.63 9.18
C LEU A 149 3.97 24.67 9.17
N LEU A 150 2.83 25.09 9.74
CA LEU A 150 1.62 24.28 9.76
C LEU A 150 1.02 24.06 8.37
N LYS A 151 1.20 24.98 7.40
CA LYS A 151 0.82 24.74 6.00
C LYS A 151 1.62 23.61 5.36
N ILE A 152 2.93 23.50 5.67
CA ILE A 152 3.76 22.39 5.18
C ILE A 152 3.34 21.06 5.82
N VAL A 153 3.04 21.07 7.13
CA VAL A 153 2.46 19.90 7.81
C VAL A 153 1.11 19.51 7.21
N GLY A 154 0.26 20.50 6.90
CA GLY A 154 -1.02 20.28 6.22
C GLY A 154 -0.85 19.68 4.82
N ASN A 155 0.20 20.05 4.10
CA ASN A 155 0.55 19.40 2.84
C ASN A 155 0.84 17.90 3.04
N LEU A 156 1.59 17.53 4.08
CA LEU A 156 1.87 16.12 4.38
C LEU A 156 0.58 15.36 4.76
N LEU A 157 -0.12 15.83 5.79
CA LEU A 157 -1.24 15.11 6.41
C LEU A 157 -2.49 15.09 5.56
N TYR A 158 -2.84 16.22 4.93
CA TYR A 158 -4.03 16.31 4.08
C TYR A 158 -3.68 16.04 2.61
N TYR A 159 -2.86 16.88 1.98
CA TYR A 159 -2.69 16.84 0.52
C TYR A 159 -1.96 15.58 0.02
N ARG A 160 -0.88 15.15 0.69
CA ARG A 160 -0.12 13.97 0.26
C ARG A 160 -0.70 12.68 0.80
N TYR A 161 -1.27 12.66 2.00
CA TYR A 161 -1.78 11.44 2.64
C TYR A 161 -3.27 11.19 2.37
N MET A 162 -4.18 12.12 2.72
CA MET A 162 -5.63 11.93 2.63
C MET A 162 -6.23 12.23 1.25
N ASN A 163 -5.85 13.34 0.61
CA ASN A 163 -6.49 13.85 -0.61
C ASN A 163 -6.54 12.82 -1.78
N PRO A 164 -5.46 12.05 -2.06
CA PRO A 164 -5.52 11.03 -3.12
C PRO A 164 -6.53 9.91 -2.83
N ALA A 165 -6.74 9.58 -1.56
CA ALA A 165 -7.72 8.57 -1.13
C ALA A 165 -9.17 9.06 -1.29
N ILE A 166 -9.41 10.38 -1.31
CA ILE A 166 -10.73 10.97 -1.61
C ILE A 166 -10.95 11.00 -3.13
N VAL A 167 -9.94 11.40 -3.91
CA VAL A 167 -10.05 11.59 -5.37
C VAL A 167 -10.14 10.26 -6.12
N ALA A 168 -9.38 9.25 -5.70
CA ALA A 168 -9.31 7.93 -6.33
C ALA A 168 -9.52 6.80 -5.29
N PRO A 169 -10.70 6.71 -4.66
CA PRO A 169 -10.93 5.79 -3.56
C PRO A 169 -10.78 4.30 -3.94
N ASP A 170 -10.98 3.98 -5.22
CA ASP A 170 -10.72 2.68 -5.84
C ASP A 170 -9.23 2.33 -5.87
N GLY A 171 -8.37 3.28 -6.28
CA GLY A 171 -6.92 3.07 -6.34
C GLY A 171 -6.22 3.01 -4.98
N PHE A 172 -6.90 3.44 -3.90
CA PHE A 172 -6.36 3.51 -2.54
C PHE A 172 -7.03 2.52 -1.56
N ASP A 173 -7.76 1.51 -2.06
CA ASP A 173 -8.44 0.48 -1.25
C ASP A 173 -9.38 1.09 -0.18
N ILE A 174 -10.01 2.24 -0.46
CA ILE A 174 -10.96 2.92 0.45
C ILE A 174 -12.36 2.31 0.35
N ILE A 175 -12.74 1.89 -0.84
CA ILE A 175 -14.00 1.20 -1.12
C ILE A 175 -13.70 -0.12 -1.83
N ASP A 176 -14.52 -1.14 -1.55
CA ASP A 176 -14.47 -2.38 -2.32
C ASP A 176 -15.35 -2.20 -3.56
N MET A 177 -14.73 -2.18 -4.74
CA MET A 177 -15.44 -2.18 -6.02
C MET A 177 -15.71 -3.62 -6.45
N SER A 178 -16.88 -3.88 -7.05
CA SER A 178 -17.15 -5.15 -7.72
C SER A 178 -16.17 -5.37 -8.88
N ALA A 179 -15.91 -6.64 -9.24
CA ALA A 179 -14.99 -6.99 -10.31
C ALA A 179 -15.34 -6.23 -11.61
N GLY A 180 -14.39 -5.44 -12.13
CA GLY A 180 -14.56 -4.62 -13.34
C GLY A 180 -15.36 -3.33 -13.16
N GLY A 181 -15.81 -2.99 -11.95
CA GLY A 181 -16.50 -1.73 -11.66
C GLY A 181 -15.51 -0.57 -11.54
N GLN A 182 -15.57 0.39 -12.46
CA GLN A 182 -14.89 1.69 -12.33
C GLN A 182 -15.84 2.74 -11.77
N LEU A 183 -15.32 3.73 -11.02
CA LEU A 183 -16.13 4.90 -10.67
C LEU A 183 -16.61 5.61 -11.94
N HIS A 184 -17.89 5.97 -11.95
CA HIS A 184 -18.46 6.78 -13.01
C HIS A 184 -17.76 8.15 -13.06
N SER A 185 -17.69 8.76 -14.25
CA SER A 185 -17.08 10.08 -14.44
C SER A 185 -17.68 11.13 -13.50
N ASP A 186 -18.99 11.11 -13.31
CA ASP A 186 -19.70 12.02 -12.40
C ASP A 186 -19.31 11.80 -10.93
N GLN A 187 -19.18 10.55 -10.48
CA GLN A 187 -18.77 10.23 -9.12
C GLN A 187 -17.34 10.71 -8.84
N ARG A 188 -16.43 10.49 -9.81
CA ARG A 188 -15.04 10.98 -9.72
C ARG A 188 -14.98 12.51 -9.74
N ARG A 189 -15.82 13.18 -10.54
CA ARG A 189 -15.95 14.65 -10.54
C ARG A 189 -16.49 15.19 -9.21
N ASN A 190 -17.49 14.53 -8.64
CA ASN A 190 -18.08 14.90 -7.35
C ASN A 190 -17.04 14.82 -6.22
N LEU A 191 -16.35 13.68 -6.11
CA LEU A 191 -15.27 13.50 -5.13
C LEU A 191 -14.11 14.47 -5.36
N GLY A 192 -13.73 14.72 -6.63
CA GLY A 192 -12.73 15.71 -6.98
C GLY A 192 -13.10 17.13 -6.57
N SER A 193 -14.39 17.50 -6.67
CA SER A 193 -14.89 18.81 -6.25
C SER A 193 -14.82 18.98 -4.73
N VAL A 194 -15.24 17.96 -3.96
CA VAL A 194 -15.09 17.95 -2.49
C VAL A 194 -13.61 18.04 -2.10
N ALA A 195 -12.76 17.21 -2.71
CA ALA A 195 -11.32 17.22 -2.46
C ALA A 195 -10.67 18.58 -2.75
N LYS A 196 -11.11 19.29 -3.80
CA LYS A 196 -10.63 20.63 -4.14
C LYS A 196 -10.95 21.65 -3.06
N VAL A 197 -12.19 21.66 -2.54
CA VAL A 197 -12.59 22.59 -1.47
C VAL A 197 -11.81 22.30 -0.18
N LEU A 198 -11.68 21.03 0.19
CA LEU A 198 -10.88 20.60 1.33
C LEU A 198 -9.40 20.97 1.18
N GLN A 199 -8.83 20.86 -0.03
CA GLN A 199 -7.45 21.29 -0.31
C GLN A 199 -7.28 22.80 -0.15
N PHE A 200 -8.24 23.59 -0.62
CA PHE A 200 -8.21 25.05 -0.46
C PHE A 200 -8.28 25.43 1.01
N ALA A 201 -9.15 24.78 1.79
CA ALA A 201 -9.23 24.96 3.23
C ALA A 201 -7.94 24.51 3.96
N ALA A 202 -7.32 23.40 3.58
CA ALA A 202 -6.09 22.93 4.20
C ALA A 202 -4.86 23.81 3.90
N SER A 203 -4.87 24.53 2.77
CA SER A 203 -3.76 25.40 2.32
C SER A 203 -4.02 26.89 2.54
N ASN A 204 -5.14 27.26 3.17
CA ASN A 204 -5.60 28.64 3.34
C ASN A 204 -5.63 29.43 2.02
N LYS A 205 -6.12 28.78 0.94
CA LYS A 205 -6.33 29.41 -0.37
C LYS A 205 -7.80 29.79 -0.52
N ILE A 206 -8.03 30.90 -1.20
CA ILE A 206 -9.36 31.40 -1.53
C ILE A 206 -9.63 31.28 -3.03
N PHE A 207 -10.89 31.26 -3.42
CA PHE A 207 -11.28 31.30 -4.82
C PHE A 207 -11.19 32.73 -5.34
N GLU A 208 -10.36 32.93 -6.37
CA GLU A 208 -10.10 34.20 -7.07
C GLU A 208 -10.01 33.97 -8.59
N GLY A 209 -9.98 35.06 -9.37
CA GLY A 209 -9.82 35.02 -10.83
C GLY A 209 -10.92 34.22 -11.53
N ASP A 210 -10.54 33.23 -12.33
CA ASP A 210 -11.44 32.37 -13.10
C ASP A 210 -12.47 31.58 -12.24
N SER A 211 -12.23 31.48 -10.93
CA SER A 211 -13.15 30.85 -9.96
C SER A 211 -13.94 31.86 -9.12
N ALA A 212 -14.01 33.13 -9.53
CA ALA A 212 -14.70 34.20 -8.78
C ALA A 212 -16.18 33.90 -8.48
N HIS A 213 -16.85 33.09 -9.31
CA HIS A 213 -18.22 32.63 -9.06
C HIS A 213 -18.38 31.79 -7.77
N LEU A 214 -17.27 31.29 -7.20
CA LEU A 214 -17.21 30.58 -5.92
C LEU A 214 -16.81 31.46 -4.74
N ALA A 215 -16.70 32.79 -4.93
CA ALA A 215 -16.29 33.71 -3.86
C ALA A 215 -17.19 33.66 -2.62
N SER A 216 -18.46 33.27 -2.76
CA SER A 216 -19.38 33.04 -1.64
C SER A 216 -18.90 31.96 -0.66
N MET A 217 -18.00 31.06 -1.09
CA MET A 217 -17.38 30.06 -0.25
C MET A 217 -16.14 30.56 0.52
N ASN A 218 -15.59 31.74 0.19
CA ASN A 218 -14.32 32.21 0.78
C ASN A 218 -14.42 32.45 2.30
N ALA A 219 -15.57 32.93 2.79
CA ALA A 219 -15.83 33.06 4.22
C ALA A 219 -15.83 31.69 4.92
N TYR A 220 -16.45 30.69 4.30
CA TYR A 220 -16.47 29.31 4.77
C TYR A 220 -15.07 28.69 4.77
N LEU A 221 -14.29 28.88 3.69
CA LEU A 221 -12.91 28.39 3.59
C LEU A 221 -12.02 28.99 4.68
N SER A 222 -12.19 30.27 5.00
CA SER A 222 -11.42 30.94 6.06
C SER A 222 -11.70 30.33 7.44
N GLU A 223 -12.97 30.02 7.74
CA GLU A 223 -13.36 29.33 8.97
C GLU A 223 -12.79 27.90 9.03
N ALA A 224 -12.92 27.15 7.93
CA ALA A 224 -12.38 25.79 7.82
C ALA A 224 -10.85 25.75 7.95
N SER A 225 -10.15 26.73 7.38
CA SER A 225 -8.69 26.86 7.47
C SER A 225 -8.22 27.06 8.91
N SER A 226 -8.95 27.87 9.69
CA SER A 226 -8.68 28.04 11.12
C SER A 226 -8.84 26.74 11.91
N LYS A 227 -9.85 25.92 11.59
CA LYS A 227 -10.03 24.58 12.18
C LYS A 227 -8.93 23.61 11.77
N PHE A 228 -8.54 23.60 10.50
CA PHE A 228 -7.41 22.80 10.01
C PHE A 228 -6.11 23.15 10.71
N ARG A 229 -5.84 24.43 10.94
CA ARG A 229 -4.65 24.89 11.66
C ARG A 229 -4.56 24.27 13.07
N LYS A 230 -5.66 24.31 13.83
CA LYS A 230 -5.76 23.67 15.16
C LYS A 230 -5.55 22.16 15.07
N PHE A 231 -6.15 21.52 14.06
CA PHE A 231 -6.01 20.09 13.81
C PHE A 231 -4.56 19.69 13.51
N PHE A 232 -3.87 20.40 12.62
CA PHE A 232 -2.47 20.11 12.28
C PHE A 232 -1.53 20.35 13.46
N GLN A 233 -1.81 21.37 14.29
CA GLN A 233 -1.07 21.60 15.51
C GLN A 233 -1.22 20.42 16.48
N ALA A 234 -2.45 20.00 16.77
CA ALA A 234 -2.72 18.85 17.63
C ALA A 234 -2.15 17.54 17.06
N ALA A 235 -2.09 17.41 15.72
CA ALA A 235 -1.50 16.24 15.08
C ALA A 235 0.01 16.11 15.37
N CYS A 236 0.72 17.22 15.55
CA CYS A 236 2.15 17.23 15.89
C CYS A 236 2.42 16.96 17.39
N GLU A 237 1.41 17.03 18.25
CA GLU A 237 1.55 16.78 19.69
C GLU A 237 1.56 15.28 19.96
N VAL A 238 2.76 14.69 19.96
CA VAL A 238 2.96 13.25 20.05
C VAL A 238 4.16 12.93 20.95
N PRO A 239 4.09 11.89 21.80
CA PRO A 239 5.22 11.41 22.59
C PRO A 239 6.38 10.93 21.72
N GLU A 240 7.60 11.00 22.24
CA GLU A 240 8.78 10.43 21.59
C GLU A 240 8.68 8.89 21.45
N PRO A 241 9.40 8.27 20.49
CA PRO A 241 9.33 6.84 20.23
C PRO A 241 9.68 6.01 21.47
N GLU A 242 10.65 6.45 22.27
CA GLU A 242 11.07 5.79 23.51
C GLU A 242 9.89 5.70 24.48
N ASP A 243 9.15 6.80 24.69
CA ASP A 243 7.95 6.82 25.52
C ASP A 243 6.80 6.01 24.91
N LYS A 244 6.59 6.17 23.60
CA LYS A 244 5.47 5.56 22.87
C LYS A 244 5.60 4.05 22.78
N PHE A 245 6.78 3.53 22.51
CA PHE A 245 7.05 2.10 22.43
C PHE A 245 7.54 1.56 23.77
N SER A 246 7.80 2.44 24.74
CA SER A 246 8.36 2.13 26.05
C SER A 246 9.71 1.42 25.96
N ILE A 247 10.38 1.56 24.82
CA ILE A 247 11.67 0.96 24.51
C ILE A 247 12.74 1.89 25.06
N ASP A 248 13.67 1.31 25.80
CA ASP A 248 14.90 1.94 26.24
C ASP A 248 16.09 1.27 25.56
N GLU A 249 17.28 1.83 25.78
CA GLU A 249 18.56 1.33 25.26
C GLU A 249 18.86 -0.13 25.64
N TYR A 250 18.13 -0.70 26.61
CA TYR A 250 18.35 -2.05 27.14
C TYR A 250 17.32 -3.06 26.65
N SER A 251 16.24 -2.61 26.00
CA SER A 251 15.10 -3.44 25.63
C SER A 251 15.49 -4.60 24.72
N ASP A 252 16.43 -4.38 23.78
CA ASP A 252 16.95 -5.41 22.87
C ASP A 252 17.69 -6.53 23.63
N LEU A 253 18.44 -6.21 24.68
CA LEU A 253 19.12 -7.18 25.54
C LEU A 253 18.15 -8.04 26.37
N VAL A 254 16.90 -7.60 26.54
CA VAL A 254 15.86 -8.33 27.26
C VAL A 254 14.92 -9.08 26.30
N THR A 255 15.04 -8.87 24.99
CA THR A 255 14.22 -9.58 24.01
C THR A 255 14.61 -11.07 24.00
N VAL A 256 13.66 -11.92 24.40
CA VAL A 256 13.86 -13.37 24.52
C VAL A 256 13.96 -14.06 23.14
N SER A 257 13.45 -13.40 22.10
CA SER A 257 13.44 -13.87 20.72
C SER A 257 14.31 -12.97 19.86
N LYS A 258 15.32 -13.55 19.21
CA LYS A 258 16.11 -12.85 18.20
C LYS A 258 15.20 -12.38 17.05
N PRO A 259 15.33 -11.13 16.58
CA PRO A 259 14.53 -10.63 15.47
C PRO A 259 14.81 -11.44 14.20
N VAL A 260 13.73 -11.81 13.50
CA VAL A 260 13.80 -12.54 12.23
C VAL A 260 13.33 -11.61 11.11
N ILE A 261 14.19 -11.39 10.12
CA ILE A 261 13.85 -10.66 8.90
C ILE A 261 13.35 -11.68 7.87
N TYR A 262 12.18 -11.40 7.28
CA TYR A 262 11.68 -12.11 6.11
C TYR A 262 11.93 -11.23 4.90
N THR A 263 12.66 -11.73 3.91
CA THR A 263 13.02 -10.99 2.69
C THR A 263 13.18 -11.97 1.54
N THR A 264 13.29 -11.48 0.31
CA THR A 264 13.59 -12.31 -0.85
C THR A 264 15.09 -12.34 -1.17
N VAL A 265 15.53 -13.37 -1.88
CA VAL A 265 16.92 -13.47 -2.37
C VAL A 265 17.30 -12.24 -3.22
N GLY A 266 16.39 -11.78 -4.09
CA GLY A 266 16.62 -10.59 -4.91
C GLY A 266 16.74 -9.31 -4.09
N GLU A 267 15.89 -9.12 -3.07
CA GLU A 267 16.00 -7.98 -2.14
C GLU A 267 17.32 -7.98 -1.36
N LEU A 268 17.80 -9.15 -0.95
CA LEU A 268 19.07 -9.31 -0.25
C LEU A 268 20.25 -8.88 -1.14
N ILE A 269 20.30 -9.38 -2.37
CA ILE A 269 21.34 -9.03 -3.35
C ILE A 269 21.32 -7.53 -3.65
N ASN A 270 20.13 -6.96 -3.85
CA ASN A 270 19.98 -5.53 -4.07
C ASN A 270 20.44 -4.71 -2.86
N THR A 271 20.12 -5.15 -1.65
CA THR A 271 20.55 -4.49 -0.42
C THR A 271 22.07 -4.53 -0.27
N HIS A 272 22.70 -5.69 -0.51
CA HIS A 272 24.16 -5.83 -0.47
C HIS A 272 24.84 -4.95 -1.53
N SER A 273 24.31 -4.94 -2.76
CA SER A 273 24.83 -4.11 -3.85
C SER A 273 24.79 -2.62 -3.50
N LEU A 274 23.68 -2.14 -2.95
CA LEU A 274 23.52 -0.73 -2.55
C LEU A 274 24.43 -0.35 -1.37
N LEU A 275 24.69 -1.28 -0.44
CA LEU A 275 25.61 -1.05 0.67
C LEU A 275 27.04 -0.89 0.19
N LEU A 276 27.51 -1.74 -0.73
CA LEU A 276 28.85 -1.63 -1.33
C LEU A 276 28.98 -0.39 -2.23
N GLU A 277 27.96 -0.07 -3.03
CA GLU A 277 27.98 1.11 -3.92
C GLU A 277 28.09 2.44 -3.14
N HIS A 278 27.52 2.48 -1.94
CA HIS A 278 27.42 3.71 -1.14
C HIS A 278 28.13 3.62 0.20
N GLU A 279 29.06 2.68 0.36
CA GLU A 279 29.79 2.38 1.59
C GLU A 279 30.40 3.63 2.23
N ASP A 280 31.24 4.36 1.48
CA ASP A 280 31.89 5.60 1.95
C ASP A 280 30.91 6.74 2.27
N ALA A 281 29.70 6.69 1.72
CA ALA A 281 28.68 7.72 1.94
C ALA A 281 27.84 7.46 3.20
N ILE A 282 27.64 6.18 3.56
CA ILE A 282 26.87 5.77 4.74
C ILE A 282 27.76 5.59 5.98
N ALA A 283 29.00 5.14 5.78
CA ALA A 283 30.02 4.97 6.81
C ALA A 283 31.29 5.77 6.39
N PRO A 284 31.32 7.09 6.63
CA PRO A 284 32.48 7.92 6.27
C PRO A 284 33.68 7.72 7.21
N ASP A 285 33.47 7.13 8.40
CA ASP A 285 34.55 6.78 9.32
C ASP A 285 35.06 5.37 8.98
N HIS A 286 36.34 5.27 8.60
CA HIS A 286 36.97 4.00 8.26
C HIS A 286 37.01 2.98 9.40
N ASN A 287 36.77 3.40 10.65
CA ASN A 287 36.65 2.50 11.81
C ASN A 287 35.20 2.03 12.07
N ASP A 288 34.24 2.38 11.20
CA ASP A 288 32.86 1.92 11.34
C ASP A 288 32.80 0.38 11.23
N PRO A 289 32.10 -0.31 12.16
CA PRO A 289 31.93 -1.76 12.11
C PRO A 289 31.32 -2.29 10.80
N LEU A 290 30.61 -1.45 10.04
CA LEU A 290 30.06 -1.82 8.73
C LEU A 290 31.16 -2.24 7.75
N HIS A 291 32.32 -1.59 7.75
CA HIS A 291 33.43 -1.93 6.85
C HIS A 291 33.93 -3.35 7.12
N GLU A 292 34.09 -3.74 8.40
CA GLU A 292 34.48 -5.10 8.77
C GLU A 292 33.44 -6.12 8.31
N LEU A 293 32.14 -5.81 8.46
CA LEU A 293 31.06 -6.70 8.02
C LEU A 293 31.03 -6.87 6.50
N LEU A 294 31.22 -5.80 5.73
CA LEU A 294 31.23 -5.85 4.26
C LEU A 294 32.48 -6.55 3.73
N LEU A 295 33.64 -6.35 4.36
CA LEU A 295 34.88 -7.06 4.03
C LEU A 295 34.74 -8.57 4.23
N ASP A 296 34.10 -9.01 5.32
CA ASP A 296 33.82 -10.42 5.55
C ASP A 296 32.78 -11.00 4.58
N LEU A 297 31.80 -10.19 4.18
CA LEU A 297 30.75 -10.60 3.24
C LEU A 297 31.29 -10.76 1.82
N GLY A 298 32.31 -9.99 1.46
CA GLY A 298 32.99 -10.04 0.17
C GLY A 298 32.14 -9.52 -0.98
N GLU A 299 32.33 -10.09 -2.17
CA GLU A 299 31.62 -9.67 -3.38
C GLU A 299 30.13 -10.05 -3.35
N VAL A 300 29.31 -9.31 -4.09
CA VAL A 300 27.88 -9.59 -4.21
C VAL A 300 27.67 -10.98 -4.82
N PRO A 301 26.99 -11.91 -4.12
CA PRO A 301 26.75 -13.25 -4.64
C PRO A 301 25.71 -13.25 -5.76
N ASN A 302 25.93 -14.08 -6.78
CA ASN A 302 24.94 -14.32 -7.83
C ASN A 302 23.77 -15.18 -7.31
N LEU A 303 22.61 -15.06 -7.96
CA LEU A 303 21.38 -15.79 -7.62
C LEU A 303 21.62 -17.31 -7.48
N GLN A 304 22.43 -17.87 -8.37
CA GLN A 304 22.80 -19.29 -8.40
C GLN A 304 23.67 -19.69 -7.19
N ALA A 305 24.55 -18.80 -6.73
CA ALA A 305 25.44 -19.05 -5.60
C ALA A 305 24.68 -19.05 -4.27
N LEU A 306 23.59 -18.28 -4.17
CA LEU A 306 22.78 -18.22 -2.95
C LEU A 306 21.79 -19.38 -2.81
N ILE A 307 21.27 -19.90 -3.93
CA ILE A 307 20.21 -20.94 -3.94
C ILE A 307 20.79 -22.36 -4.16
N GLY A 308 22.00 -22.48 -4.72
CA GLY A 308 22.68 -23.75 -5.02
C GLY A 308 22.41 -24.28 -6.43
N GLU A 309 23.28 -25.17 -6.93
CA GLU A 309 23.32 -25.73 -8.31
C GLU A 309 22.15 -26.68 -8.67
N GLY A 310 20.90 -26.29 -8.40
CA GLY A 310 19.70 -27.07 -8.74
C GLY A 310 18.91 -26.60 -9.97
N GLY A 311 19.28 -25.49 -10.61
CA GLY A 311 18.51 -24.90 -11.71
C GLY A 311 19.34 -24.75 -12.98
N GLY A 312 19.11 -25.64 -13.97
CA GLY A 312 19.81 -25.63 -15.25
C GLY A 312 19.61 -24.37 -16.09
N ASP A 313 20.59 -24.15 -17.00
CA ASP A 313 20.73 -23.10 -18.02
C ASP A 313 20.18 -21.70 -17.69
N ALA A 314 21.12 -20.77 -17.44
CA ALA A 314 20.94 -19.35 -17.18
C ALA A 314 20.40 -18.52 -18.36
N SER A 315 19.65 -19.12 -19.30
CA SER A 315 19.17 -18.46 -20.51
C SER A 315 17.68 -18.09 -20.49
N ASP A 316 16.94 -18.44 -19.44
CA ASP A 316 15.49 -18.18 -19.35
C ASP A 316 15.16 -17.07 -18.34
N PRO A 317 14.96 -15.81 -18.78
CA PRO A 317 14.76 -14.66 -17.90
C PRO A 317 13.52 -14.78 -16.99
N ASN A 318 12.56 -15.65 -17.34
CA ASN A 318 11.36 -15.87 -16.53
C ASN A 318 11.65 -16.76 -15.30
N LYS A 319 12.63 -17.67 -15.37
CA LYS A 319 13.04 -18.51 -14.24
C LYS A 319 13.89 -17.74 -13.24
N GLU A 320 14.76 -16.86 -13.73
CA GLU A 320 15.59 -15.98 -12.90
C GLU A 320 14.71 -15.02 -12.07
N ALA A 321 13.66 -14.46 -12.68
CA ALA A 321 12.67 -13.64 -11.99
C ALA A 321 11.85 -14.40 -10.94
N GLN A 322 11.70 -15.72 -11.07
CA GLN A 322 11.05 -16.56 -10.07
C GLN A 322 11.98 -16.90 -8.91
N LEU A 323 13.24 -17.24 -9.19
CA LEU A 323 14.27 -17.51 -8.19
C LEU A 323 14.59 -16.26 -7.34
N ALA A 324 14.54 -15.07 -7.94
CA ALA A 324 14.72 -13.82 -7.19
C ALA A 324 13.61 -13.55 -6.17
N LYS A 325 12.42 -14.14 -6.36
CA LYS A 325 11.26 -14.02 -5.45
C LYS A 325 11.26 -15.06 -4.34
N THR A 326 12.25 -15.95 -4.28
CA THR A 326 12.34 -16.95 -3.22
C THR A 326 12.48 -16.25 -1.86
N GLU A 327 11.52 -16.51 -0.96
CA GLU A 327 11.51 -15.96 0.39
C GLU A 327 12.49 -16.72 1.29
N ILE A 328 13.26 -15.96 2.07
CA ILE A 328 14.21 -16.45 3.06
C ILE A 328 13.93 -15.78 4.41
N SER A 329 14.27 -16.51 5.48
CA SER A 329 14.16 -16.02 6.85
C SER A 329 15.54 -15.94 7.47
N LEU A 330 15.91 -14.75 7.93
CA LEU A 330 17.21 -14.46 8.51
C LEU A 330 17.03 -14.16 9.99
N THR A 331 17.56 -15.04 10.84
CA THR A 331 17.59 -14.76 12.28
C THR A 331 18.81 -13.88 12.57
N LEU A 332 18.57 -12.65 13.00
CA LEU A 332 19.64 -11.70 13.27
C LEU A 332 20.45 -12.14 14.49
N ALA A 333 21.77 -12.21 14.32
CA ALA A 333 22.73 -12.40 15.39
C ALA A 333 23.83 -11.35 15.19
N SER A 334 24.14 -10.58 16.24
CA SER A 334 25.21 -9.60 16.15
C SER A 334 26.55 -10.32 16.16
N LYS A 335 27.42 -10.01 15.19
CA LYS A 335 28.81 -10.48 15.18
C LYS A 335 29.61 -9.91 16.35
N PHE A 336 29.26 -8.70 16.79
CA PHE A 336 29.91 -7.98 17.89
C PHE A 336 29.27 -8.26 19.25
N GLU A 337 28.22 -9.09 19.30
CA GLU A 337 27.76 -9.65 20.58
C GLU A 337 28.80 -10.63 21.08
N VAL A 338 29.55 -10.19 22.09
CA VAL A 338 30.41 -11.07 22.89
C VAL A 338 29.52 -12.22 23.44
N PRO A 339 29.94 -13.49 23.30
CA PRO A 339 29.18 -14.64 23.81
C PRO A 339 28.73 -14.42 25.26
N GLU A 340 27.48 -14.77 25.59
CA GLU A 340 26.82 -14.51 26.89
C GLU A 340 27.53 -15.10 28.14
N GLY A 341 28.68 -15.77 27.95
CA GLY A 341 29.55 -16.33 28.98
C GLY A 341 30.77 -15.48 29.36
N ASP A 342 31.04 -14.37 28.68
CA ASP A 342 32.13 -13.46 29.07
C ASP A 342 31.59 -12.34 29.96
N ASP A 343 32.00 -12.34 31.25
CA ASP A 343 31.67 -11.34 32.28
C ASP A 343 32.20 -9.92 31.96
N SER A 344 32.76 -9.71 30.77
CA SER A 344 33.37 -8.46 30.32
C SER A 344 32.36 -7.39 29.93
N ASN A 345 31.13 -7.77 29.54
CA ASN A 345 30.11 -6.79 29.19
C ASN A 345 29.41 -6.25 30.45
N MET A 346 29.91 -5.12 30.95
CA MET A 346 29.34 -4.34 32.06
C MET A 346 27.82 -4.15 31.94
N LYS A 347 27.27 -4.12 30.72
CA LYS A 347 25.85 -3.95 30.40
C LYS A 347 25.02 -5.24 30.59
N SER A 348 25.55 -6.41 30.21
CA SER A 348 24.90 -7.71 30.50
C SER A 348 24.92 -8.00 32.00
N LEU A 349 26.02 -7.61 32.66
CA LEU A 349 26.19 -7.70 34.11
C LEU A 349 25.14 -6.85 34.84
N LEU A 350 24.85 -5.63 34.38
CA LEU A 350 23.79 -4.77 34.94
C LEU A 350 22.41 -5.44 34.84
N LEU A 351 22.07 -6.03 33.68
CA LEU A 351 20.78 -6.69 33.47
C LEU A 351 20.63 -7.98 34.29
N LYS A 352 21.68 -8.81 34.33
CA LYS A 352 21.76 -9.99 35.20
C LYS A 352 21.57 -9.57 36.66
N THR A 353 22.21 -8.48 37.08
CA THR A 353 22.11 -7.95 38.44
C THR A 353 20.71 -7.43 38.76
N LYS A 354 20.06 -6.66 37.87
CA LYS A 354 18.66 -6.23 38.03
C LYS A 354 17.71 -7.42 38.20
N ARG A 355 17.86 -8.49 37.39
CA ARG A 355 17.03 -9.71 37.50
C ARG A 355 17.23 -10.41 38.85
N LEU A 356 18.48 -10.58 39.28
CA LEU A 356 18.80 -11.17 40.58
C LEU A 356 18.23 -10.34 41.75
N ILE A 357 18.29 -9.01 41.66
CA ILE A 357 17.71 -8.10 42.65
C ILE A 357 16.19 -8.28 42.75
N VAL A 358 15.47 -8.39 41.62
CA VAL A 358 14.01 -8.63 41.63
C VAL A 358 13.66 -9.96 42.30
N ASP A 359 14.46 -11.00 42.08
CA ASP A 359 14.25 -12.30 42.73
C ASP A 359 14.49 -12.23 44.25
N VAL A 360 15.44 -11.41 44.71
CA VAL A 360 15.72 -11.24 46.15
C VAL A 360 14.66 -10.35 46.83
N ILE A 361 14.30 -9.20 46.24
CA ILE A 361 13.31 -8.26 46.82
C ILE A 361 11.92 -8.91 46.97
N ARG A 362 11.55 -9.83 46.08
CA ARG A 362 10.24 -10.52 46.16
C ARG A 362 10.09 -11.43 47.37
N VAL A 363 11.20 -11.92 47.92
CA VAL A 363 11.24 -12.88 49.03
C VAL A 363 11.69 -12.19 50.32
N GLN A 364 12.52 -11.15 50.20
CA GLN A 364 13.01 -10.36 51.32
C GLN A 364 12.61 -8.88 51.18
N PRO A 365 11.55 -8.46 51.88
CA PRO A 365 11.20 -7.05 51.98
C PRO A 365 12.22 -6.33 52.88
N GLY A 366 12.61 -5.12 52.47
CA GLY A 366 13.46 -4.21 53.26
C GLY A 366 13.41 -2.80 52.68
N ASP A 367 13.81 -1.81 53.48
CA ASP A 367 13.66 -0.39 53.13
C ASP A 367 14.72 0.08 52.13
N THR A 368 15.91 -0.51 52.13
CA THR A 368 16.98 -0.22 51.17
C THR A 368 17.65 -1.47 50.61
N LEU A 369 18.15 -1.42 49.36
CA LEU A 369 18.85 -2.55 48.73
C LEU A 369 20.09 -2.98 49.52
N ALA A 370 20.79 -2.01 50.12
CA ALA A 370 21.98 -2.25 50.92
C ALA A 370 21.67 -3.02 52.22
N GLU A 371 20.49 -2.81 52.83
CA GLU A 371 20.04 -3.58 53.99
C GLU A 371 19.60 -4.99 53.60
N ILE A 372 18.84 -5.14 52.51
CA ILE A 372 18.39 -6.45 52.00
C ILE A 372 19.58 -7.37 51.69
N LEU A 373 20.68 -6.82 51.13
CA LEU A 373 21.88 -7.58 50.83
C LEU A 373 22.72 -7.95 52.06
N LYS A 374 22.59 -7.22 53.17
CA LYS A 374 23.32 -7.46 54.44
C LYS A 374 22.55 -8.39 55.39
N THR A 375 21.23 -8.42 55.31
CA THR A 375 20.39 -9.28 56.16
C THR A 375 20.49 -10.75 55.71
N PRO A 376 20.81 -11.71 56.60
CA PRO A 376 20.86 -13.13 56.25
C PRO A 376 19.48 -13.66 55.86
N ALA A 377 19.43 -14.67 54.99
CA ALA A 377 18.17 -15.34 54.63
C ALA A 377 17.67 -16.26 55.75
N THR A 378 16.38 -16.19 56.08
CA THR A 378 15.76 -17.18 56.96
C THR A 378 15.42 -18.45 56.17
N SER A 379 15.38 -19.61 56.86
CA SER A 379 15.05 -20.90 56.22
C SER A 379 13.69 -20.88 55.51
N GLU A 380 12.72 -20.13 56.02
CA GLU A 380 11.39 -19.97 55.41
C GLU A 380 11.45 -19.21 54.07
N GLN A 381 12.29 -18.17 53.99
CA GLN A 381 12.50 -17.38 52.77
C GLN A 381 13.21 -18.19 51.68
N GLU A 382 14.15 -19.07 52.06
CA GLU A 382 14.79 -19.96 51.10
C GLU A 382 13.82 -21.00 50.51
N VAL A 383 12.91 -21.53 51.33
CA VAL A 383 11.86 -22.45 50.87
C VAL A 383 10.88 -21.75 49.93
N GLU A 384 10.47 -20.52 50.25
CA GLU A 384 9.59 -19.72 49.39
C GLU A 384 10.23 -19.41 48.04
N HIS A 385 11.52 -19.09 48.04
CA HIS A 385 12.31 -18.88 46.82
C HIS A 385 12.39 -20.14 45.95
N ALA A 386 12.67 -21.30 46.57
CA ALA A 386 12.73 -22.58 45.87
C ALA A 386 11.38 -22.95 45.23
N MET A 387 10.28 -22.75 45.95
CA MET A 387 8.93 -22.94 45.40
C MET A 387 8.63 -22.00 44.23
N MET A 388 9.08 -20.74 44.28
CA MET A 388 8.91 -19.77 43.20
C MET A 388 9.66 -20.20 41.93
N ILE A 389 10.90 -20.68 42.07
CA ILE A 389 11.71 -21.20 40.97
C ILE A 389 11.05 -22.42 40.35
N GLN A 390 10.63 -23.38 41.18
CA GLN A 390 9.96 -24.60 40.72
C GLN A 390 8.65 -24.31 39.97
N ARG A 391 7.90 -23.29 40.39
CA ARG A 391 6.69 -22.85 39.68
C ARG A 391 7.02 -22.24 38.31
N ARG A 392 8.14 -21.51 38.19
CA ARG A 392 8.61 -20.94 36.91
C ARG A 392 9.11 -22.03 35.96
N THR A 393 9.84 -23.04 36.45
CA THR A 393 10.33 -24.15 35.62
C THR A 393 9.19 -24.99 35.05
N ILE A 394 8.15 -25.27 35.84
CA ILE A 394 6.95 -25.98 35.37
C ILE A 394 6.20 -25.19 34.28
N MET A 395 6.08 -23.87 34.42
CA MET A 395 5.46 -23.02 33.39
C MET A 395 6.30 -22.95 32.12
N ALA A 396 7.63 -22.84 32.25
CA ALA A 396 8.56 -22.87 31.12
C ALA A 396 8.50 -24.20 30.36
N ALA A 397 8.33 -25.33 31.05
CA ALA A 397 8.19 -26.66 30.44
C ALA A 397 6.93 -26.81 29.57
N LYS A 398 5.86 -26.05 29.85
CA LYS A 398 4.63 -26.02 29.03
C LYS A 398 4.71 -25.12 27.79
N THR A 399 5.82 -24.41 27.61
CA THR A 399 5.99 -23.44 26.52
C THR A 399 6.64 -24.14 25.30
N PRO A 400 6.14 -23.92 24.06
CA PRO A 400 6.69 -24.57 22.85
C PRO A 400 8.19 -24.30 22.67
N GLU A 401 8.95 -25.28 22.16
CA GLU A 401 10.42 -25.20 22.05
C GLU A 401 10.93 -24.00 21.26
N LYS A 402 10.21 -23.59 20.20
CA LYS A 402 10.52 -22.39 19.40
C LYS A 402 10.43 -21.07 20.19
N MET A 403 9.89 -21.10 21.42
CA MET A 403 9.79 -19.96 22.34
C MET A 403 10.62 -20.17 23.62
N LYS A 404 11.39 -21.25 23.74
CA LYS A 404 12.26 -21.49 24.90
C LYS A 404 13.56 -20.69 24.73
N GLY A 405 13.74 -19.64 25.52
CA GLY A 405 15.03 -18.95 25.65
C GLY A 405 16.06 -19.86 26.34
N GLY A 406 17.17 -20.14 25.65
CA GLY A 406 18.13 -21.22 25.97
C GLY A 406 18.90 -21.12 27.30
N GLN A 407 18.82 -20.02 28.06
CA GLN A 407 19.60 -19.84 29.29
C GLN A 407 18.78 -19.52 30.56
N VAL A 408 17.46 -19.32 30.48
CA VAL A 408 16.66 -18.87 31.63
C VAL A 408 16.57 -19.93 32.75
N LEU A 409 16.89 -21.19 32.45
CA LEU A 409 16.67 -22.32 33.34
C LEU A 409 17.91 -22.72 34.18
N ALA A 410 19.14 -22.42 33.73
CA ALA A 410 20.35 -22.92 34.40
C ALA A 410 20.79 -22.09 35.62
N GLU A 411 20.55 -20.77 35.62
CA GLU A 411 20.95 -19.87 36.72
C GLU A 411 19.85 -19.65 37.77
N ALA A 412 18.61 -20.09 37.48
CA ALA A 412 17.47 -19.91 38.37
C ALA A 412 17.62 -20.69 39.68
N ASP A 413 18.36 -21.81 39.66
CA ASP A 413 18.46 -22.81 40.74
C ASP A 413 19.45 -22.46 41.87
N GLN A 414 20.03 -21.25 41.87
CA GLN A 414 20.96 -20.85 42.92
C GLN A 414 20.23 -20.43 44.21
N PRO A 415 20.73 -20.83 45.40
CA PRO A 415 20.17 -20.41 46.68
C PRO A 415 20.26 -18.89 46.87
N LEU A 416 19.33 -18.32 47.65
CA LEU A 416 19.15 -16.88 47.84
C LEU A 416 20.45 -16.18 48.26
N ASP A 417 21.20 -16.81 49.17
CA ASP A 417 22.49 -16.31 49.65
C ASP A 417 23.58 -16.27 48.57
N LYS A 418 23.58 -17.23 47.64
CA LYS A 418 24.49 -17.23 46.50
C LYS A 418 24.12 -16.10 45.54
N LYS A 419 22.82 -15.88 45.29
CA LYS A 419 22.32 -14.74 44.49
C LYS A 419 22.73 -13.39 45.11
N LYS A 420 22.60 -13.21 46.43
CA LYS A 420 23.06 -12.00 47.13
C LYS A 420 24.56 -11.75 46.98
N ARG A 421 25.39 -12.78 47.16
CA ARG A 421 26.86 -12.67 46.99
C ARG A 421 27.23 -12.30 45.56
N THR A 422 26.54 -12.85 44.56
CA THR A 422 26.73 -12.50 43.15
C THR A 422 26.29 -11.06 42.88
N ILE A 423 25.15 -10.61 43.42
CA ILE A 423 24.72 -9.20 43.31
C ILE A 423 25.77 -8.27 43.91
N VAL A 424 26.30 -8.55 45.11
CA VAL A 424 27.32 -7.70 45.76
C VAL A 424 28.61 -7.65 44.94
N LYS A 425 29.05 -8.77 44.34
CA LYS A 425 30.21 -8.78 43.43
C LYS A 425 29.95 -7.92 42.20
N ASN A 426 28.79 -8.08 41.56
CA ASN A 426 28.44 -7.34 40.36
C ASN A 426 28.29 -5.84 40.64
N LEU A 427 27.68 -5.46 41.77
CA LEU A 427 27.55 -4.05 42.17
C LEU A 427 28.91 -3.36 42.36
N LYS A 428 29.92 -4.05 42.91
CA LYS A 428 31.28 -3.51 43.02
C LYS A 428 31.94 -3.27 41.66
N ILE A 429 31.73 -4.19 40.71
CA ILE A 429 32.24 -4.06 39.34
C ILE A 429 31.53 -2.90 38.62
N LEU A 430 30.21 -2.79 38.79
CA LEU A 430 29.39 -1.70 38.21
C LEU A 430 29.68 -0.33 38.84
N GLU A 431 30.04 -0.29 40.12
CA GLU A 431 30.46 0.94 40.82
C GLU A 431 31.83 1.42 40.33
N SER A 432 32.77 0.50 40.10
CA SER A 432 34.07 0.84 39.50
C SER A 432 33.95 1.41 38.07
N ALA A 433 32.84 1.12 37.38
CA ALA A 433 32.51 1.64 36.07
C ALA A 433 31.67 2.94 36.09
N SER A 434 31.44 3.54 37.27
CA SER A 434 30.60 4.74 37.47
C SER A 434 29.13 4.60 37.01
N LEU A 435 28.61 3.39 36.85
CA LEU A 435 27.21 3.14 36.44
C LEU A 435 26.23 3.14 37.60
N VAL A 436 26.71 2.90 38.83
CA VAL A 436 25.88 2.87 40.03
C VAL A 436 26.64 3.46 41.21
N SER A 437 25.97 4.22 42.06
CA SER A 437 26.59 4.87 43.23
C SER A 437 26.16 4.21 44.55
N SER A 438 27.13 3.72 45.32
CA SER A 438 26.89 3.24 46.70
C SER A 438 26.46 4.38 47.64
N ALA A 439 26.85 5.63 47.34
CA ALA A 439 26.48 6.82 48.12
C ALA A 439 24.98 7.13 48.10
N ALA A 440 24.26 6.66 47.07
CA ALA A 440 22.81 6.81 46.94
C ALA A 440 22.03 5.54 47.32
N ASN A 441 22.64 4.62 48.08
CA ASN A 441 22.05 3.32 48.46
C ASN A 441 21.48 2.51 47.27
N TYR A 442 22.04 2.69 46.07
CA TYR A 442 21.58 2.05 44.83
C TYR A 442 20.13 2.40 44.43
N GLN A 443 19.57 3.52 44.90
CA GLN A 443 18.17 3.92 44.66
C GLN A 443 17.84 4.12 43.17
N GLN A 444 18.79 4.59 42.36
CA GLN A 444 18.62 4.73 40.91
C GLN A 444 18.33 3.38 40.23
N LEU A 445 19.03 2.32 40.66
CA LEU A 445 18.83 0.97 40.15
C LEU A 445 17.45 0.42 40.51
N ILE A 446 16.95 0.71 41.71
CA ILE A 446 15.57 0.37 42.13
C ILE A 446 14.56 1.15 41.30
N ASN A 447 14.77 2.45 41.08
CA ASN A 447 13.86 3.28 40.28
C ASN A 447 13.77 2.76 38.84
N ASP A 448 14.88 2.30 38.27
CA ASP A 448 14.89 1.68 36.95
C ASP A 448 14.15 0.33 36.95
N ILE A 449 14.38 -0.53 37.94
CA ILE A 449 13.61 -1.78 38.09
C ILE A 449 12.10 -1.50 38.23
N ALA A 450 11.72 -0.45 38.97
CA ALA A 450 10.33 -0.06 39.13
C ALA A 450 9.72 0.45 37.81
N LYS A 451 10.48 1.22 37.01
CA LYS A 451 10.11 1.61 35.65
C LYS A 451 9.94 0.38 34.76
N ASP A 452 10.87 -0.56 34.80
CA ASP A 452 10.85 -1.80 34.02
C ASP A 452 9.60 -2.64 34.34
N ILE A 453 9.26 -2.80 35.63
CA ILE A 453 8.05 -3.52 36.07
C ILE A 453 6.79 -2.81 35.56
N ARG A 454 6.74 -1.47 35.65
CA ARG A 454 5.61 -0.68 35.16
C ARG A 454 5.45 -0.80 33.65
N ASN A 455 6.56 -0.77 32.92
CA ASN A 455 6.60 -0.96 31.47
C ASN A 455 6.24 -2.40 31.07
N GLN A 456 6.61 -3.41 31.86
CA GLN A 456 6.26 -4.82 31.62
C GLN A 456 4.74 -5.04 31.52
N ARG A 457 3.96 -4.37 32.38
CA ARG A 457 2.48 -4.42 32.29
C ARG A 457 1.97 -3.77 31.00
N ARG A 458 2.54 -2.63 30.60
CA ARG A 458 2.21 -1.94 29.35
C ARG A 458 2.56 -2.80 28.12
N TYR A 459 3.73 -3.46 28.11
CA TYR A 459 4.11 -4.36 27.02
C TYR A 459 3.18 -5.57 26.89
N ARG A 460 2.71 -6.16 28.01
CA ARG A 460 1.71 -7.22 27.96
C ARG A 460 0.39 -6.73 27.37
N GLN A 461 -0.06 -5.55 27.76
CA GLN A 461 -1.28 -4.94 27.21
C GLN A 461 -1.13 -4.63 25.72
N ARG A 462 0.01 -4.09 25.29
CA ARG A 462 0.29 -3.83 23.86
C ARG A 462 0.36 -5.09 23.04
N ARG A 463 1.13 -6.11 23.45
CA ARG A 463 1.16 -7.41 22.77
C ARG A 463 -0.22 -8.04 22.67
N LYS A 464 -1.05 -7.94 23.71
CA LYS A 464 -2.44 -8.41 23.65
C LYS A 464 -3.27 -7.63 22.62
N ALA A 465 -3.12 -6.31 22.54
CA ALA A 465 -3.80 -5.49 21.55
C ALA A 465 -3.30 -5.76 20.12
N GLU A 466 -2.00 -5.94 19.92
CA GLU A 466 -1.38 -6.32 18.64
C GLU A 466 -1.85 -7.71 18.19
N LEU A 467 -1.93 -8.68 19.10
CA LEU A 467 -2.46 -10.01 18.79
C LEU A 467 -3.90 -9.91 18.27
N VAL A 468 -4.76 -9.12 18.92
CA VAL A 468 -6.13 -8.87 18.44
C VAL A 468 -6.12 -8.22 17.05
N LYS A 469 -5.24 -7.23 16.80
CA LYS A 469 -5.11 -6.61 15.47
C LYS A 469 -4.63 -7.59 14.41
N LEU A 470 -3.66 -8.46 14.72
CA LEU A 470 -3.17 -9.49 13.81
C LEU A 470 -4.25 -10.50 13.48
N GLN A 471 -5.07 -10.92 14.47
CA GLN A 471 -6.23 -11.78 14.24
C GLN A 471 -7.26 -11.11 13.32
N GLN A 472 -7.56 -9.82 13.52
CA GLN A 472 -8.44 -9.06 12.63
C GLN A 472 -7.87 -8.95 11.21
N THR A 473 -6.55 -8.74 11.09
CA THR A 473 -5.85 -8.64 9.80
C THR A 473 -5.90 -9.99 9.07
N LEU A 474 -5.70 -11.10 9.78
CA LEU A 474 -5.81 -12.45 9.25
C LEU A 474 -7.23 -12.74 8.75
N ASN A 475 -8.25 -12.36 9.53
CA ASN A 475 -9.64 -12.52 9.10
C ASN A 475 -9.96 -11.69 7.85
N ALA A 476 -9.50 -10.42 7.80
CA ALA A 476 -9.69 -9.56 6.63
C ALA A 476 -8.96 -10.09 5.39
N LEU A 477 -7.75 -10.62 5.57
CA LEU A 477 -7.00 -11.30 4.50
C LEU A 477 -7.77 -12.52 3.99
N ASN A 478 -8.28 -13.37 4.88
CA ASN A 478 -9.10 -14.52 4.48
C ASN A 478 -10.34 -14.09 3.70
N SER A 479 -11.07 -13.05 4.15
CA SER A 479 -12.22 -12.52 3.42
C SER A 479 -11.83 -11.96 2.04
N LYS A 480 -10.63 -11.38 1.91
CA LYS A 480 -10.12 -10.90 0.63
C LYS A 480 -9.69 -12.05 -0.28
N THR A 481 -9.09 -13.11 0.27
CA THR A 481 -8.79 -14.34 -0.45
C THR A 481 -10.06 -14.95 -1.02
N THR A 482 -11.10 -15.11 -0.20
CA THR A 482 -12.39 -15.64 -0.68
C THR A 482 -13.02 -14.74 -1.75
N PHE A 483 -12.92 -13.42 -1.63
CA PHE A 483 -13.40 -12.49 -2.66
C PHE A 483 -12.63 -12.66 -3.99
N TYR A 484 -11.30 -12.81 -3.96
CA TYR A 484 -10.53 -13.05 -5.18
C TYR A 484 -10.76 -14.45 -5.76
N GLU A 485 -10.98 -15.46 -4.93
CA GLU A 485 -11.41 -16.79 -5.37
C GLU A 485 -12.77 -16.71 -6.08
N GLU A 486 -13.74 -15.98 -5.52
CA GLU A 486 -15.02 -15.70 -6.17
C GLU A 486 -14.85 -14.92 -7.49
N GLN A 487 -13.92 -13.97 -7.56
CA GLN A 487 -13.58 -13.27 -8.80
C GLN A 487 -13.02 -14.24 -9.85
N ILE A 488 -12.06 -15.08 -9.47
CA ILE A 488 -11.48 -16.09 -10.35
C ILE A 488 -12.59 -17.02 -10.86
N ASP A 489 -13.49 -17.46 -9.98
CA ASP A 489 -14.65 -18.27 -10.34
C ASP A 489 -15.61 -17.55 -11.29
N TYR A 490 -15.85 -16.25 -11.08
CA TYR A 490 -16.65 -15.44 -11.99
C TYR A 490 -16.00 -15.35 -13.37
N TYR A 491 -14.70 -15.05 -13.45
CA TYR A 491 -13.98 -15.02 -14.73
C TYR A 491 -13.98 -16.38 -15.41
N ASN A 492 -13.76 -17.46 -14.66
CA ASN A 492 -13.82 -18.83 -15.18
C ASN A 492 -15.22 -19.18 -15.69
N LYS A 493 -16.29 -18.80 -14.98
CA LYS A 493 -17.67 -18.98 -15.43
C LYS A 493 -17.99 -18.13 -16.65
N TYR A 494 -17.50 -16.89 -16.72
CA TYR A 494 -17.67 -16.01 -17.87
C TYR A 494 -16.95 -16.56 -19.10
N ILE A 495 -15.70 -17.01 -18.96
CA ILE A 495 -14.92 -17.67 -20.01
C ILE A 495 -15.63 -18.94 -20.47
N LYS A 496 -16.05 -19.82 -19.54
CA LYS A 496 -16.83 -21.03 -19.88
C LYS A 496 -18.13 -20.69 -20.60
N THR A 497 -18.86 -19.66 -20.17
CA THR A 497 -20.09 -19.22 -20.82
C THR A 497 -19.82 -18.67 -22.22
N CYS A 498 -18.73 -17.93 -22.41
CA CYS A 498 -18.30 -17.46 -23.73
C CYS A 498 -17.93 -18.64 -24.64
N LEU A 499 -17.13 -19.59 -24.15
CA LEU A 499 -16.74 -20.81 -24.87
C LEU A 499 -17.94 -21.71 -25.19
N ASP A 500 -18.89 -21.86 -24.26
CA ASP A 500 -20.12 -22.63 -24.47
C ASP A 500 -21.05 -21.96 -25.48
N ASN A 501 -21.15 -20.62 -25.47
CA ASN A 501 -21.88 -19.86 -26.47
C ASN A 501 -21.21 -19.94 -27.85
N LEU A 502 -19.88 -19.96 -27.92
CA LEU A 502 -19.08 -20.24 -29.12
C LEU A 502 -19.37 -21.65 -29.65
N ALA A 503 -19.39 -22.67 -28.78
CA ALA A 503 -19.64 -24.06 -29.16
C ALA A 503 -21.11 -24.34 -29.57
N ARG A 504 -22.08 -23.67 -28.94
CA ARG A 504 -23.51 -23.79 -29.27
C ARG A 504 -23.87 -23.15 -30.61
N SER A 505 -23.25 -22.03 -30.97
CA SER A 505 -23.46 -21.38 -32.28
C SER A 505 -22.94 -22.25 -33.45
N GLY A 506 -21.80 -22.94 -33.26
CA GLY A 506 -21.29 -23.93 -34.22
C GLY A 506 -22.18 -25.19 -34.40
N LYS A 507 -23.03 -25.52 -33.41
CA LYS A 507 -24.00 -26.62 -33.50
C LYS A 507 -25.33 -26.19 -34.13
N ASN A 508 -25.75 -24.94 -34.00
CA ASN A 508 -27.01 -24.45 -34.60
C ASN A 508 -26.94 -24.34 -36.13
N SER A 509 -25.75 -24.24 -36.73
CA SER A 509 -25.61 -24.39 -38.19
C SER A 509 -25.83 -25.83 -38.68
N ARG A 510 -25.91 -26.84 -37.79
CA ARG A 510 -26.06 -28.27 -38.15
C ARG A 510 -27.46 -28.85 -37.97
N ARG A 511 -28.44 -28.11 -37.45
CA ARG A 511 -29.79 -28.66 -37.14
C ARG A 511 -30.95 -28.15 -38.00
N SER A 512 -30.71 -27.29 -38.98
CA SER A 512 -31.77 -26.80 -39.90
C SER A 512 -31.69 -27.42 -41.30
N VAL A 513 -31.59 -28.75 -41.40
CA VAL A 513 -32.03 -29.51 -42.59
C VAL A 513 -32.40 -30.93 -42.12
N HIS A 514 -33.67 -31.14 -41.79
CA HIS A 514 -34.21 -32.50 -41.69
C HIS A 514 -35.62 -32.55 -42.28
N GLN A 515 -35.69 -32.74 -43.60
CA GLN A 515 -36.75 -33.49 -44.28
C GLN A 515 -36.35 -33.72 -45.75
N GLY A 516 -36.40 -34.97 -46.21
CA GLY A 516 -36.41 -35.31 -47.64
C GLY A 516 -35.24 -36.17 -48.15
N SER A 517 -35.43 -37.49 -48.09
CA SER A 517 -35.02 -38.52 -49.07
C SER A 517 -33.78 -38.31 -49.98
N ALA A 518 -32.83 -39.25 -49.92
CA ALA A 518 -32.44 -40.16 -51.02
C ALA A 518 -30.97 -40.63 -50.92
N LYS A 519 -30.76 -41.91 -51.28
CA LYS A 519 -29.49 -42.61 -51.46
C LYS A 519 -28.50 -41.84 -52.35
N GLY A 520 -27.20 -41.90 -52.03
CA GLY A 520 -26.14 -41.60 -53.00
C GLY A 520 -24.81 -41.23 -52.34
N SER A 521 -23.77 -41.96 -52.73
CA SER A 521 -22.38 -41.88 -52.27
C SER A 521 -21.66 -40.54 -52.52
N SER A 522 -20.51 -40.41 -51.84
CA SER A 522 -19.36 -39.51 -52.09
C SER A 522 -19.30 -38.20 -51.29
N GLY A 523 -18.13 -37.99 -50.68
CA GLY A 523 -17.87 -37.02 -49.62
C GLY A 523 -18.08 -35.56 -50.01
N LYS A 524 -18.72 -34.81 -49.10
CA LYS A 524 -18.79 -33.34 -49.16
C LYS A 524 -17.95 -32.74 -48.03
N LYS A 525 -16.79 -32.19 -48.40
CA LYS A 525 -16.01 -31.27 -47.57
C LYS A 525 -16.94 -30.13 -47.10
N VAL A 526 -16.98 -29.90 -45.80
CA VAL A 526 -17.65 -28.74 -45.18
C VAL A 526 -17.04 -27.48 -45.77
N LYS A 527 -17.84 -26.60 -46.38
CA LYS A 527 -17.38 -25.26 -46.81
C LYS A 527 -17.04 -24.46 -45.55
N GLN A 528 -15.75 -24.36 -45.20
CA GLN A 528 -15.26 -23.34 -44.28
C GLN A 528 -15.58 -21.97 -44.87
N THR A 529 -16.29 -21.13 -44.13
CA THR A 529 -16.58 -19.74 -44.52
C THR A 529 -15.30 -18.92 -44.40
N ASN A 530 -14.52 -18.85 -45.47
CA ASN A 530 -13.33 -18.00 -45.52
C ASN A 530 -13.74 -16.54 -45.80
N LEU A 531 -13.37 -15.61 -44.92
CA LEU A 531 -13.73 -14.18 -45.02
C LEU A 531 -12.58 -13.40 -45.63
N ARG A 532 -12.81 -12.93 -46.86
CA ARG A 532 -11.85 -12.20 -47.67
C ARG A 532 -12.18 -10.70 -47.69
N TYR A 533 -11.32 -9.87 -47.12
CA TYR A 533 -11.47 -8.41 -47.11
C TYR A 533 -10.25 -7.71 -47.69
N THR A 534 -10.46 -6.62 -48.43
CA THR A 534 -9.38 -5.71 -48.80
C THR A 534 -9.00 -4.82 -47.61
N ALA A 535 -7.72 -4.45 -47.49
CA ALA A 535 -7.25 -3.56 -46.43
C ALA A 535 -7.98 -2.22 -46.45
N ALA A 536 -8.29 -1.69 -47.63
CA ALA A 536 -9.08 -0.46 -47.79
C ALA A 536 -10.45 -0.56 -47.10
N ARG A 537 -11.13 -1.71 -47.21
CA ARG A 537 -12.45 -1.94 -46.62
C ARG A 537 -12.40 -2.19 -45.11
N LEU A 538 -11.29 -2.76 -44.61
CA LEU A 538 -11.06 -2.87 -43.16
C LEU A 538 -10.72 -1.52 -42.53
N HIS A 539 -10.03 -0.65 -43.27
CA HIS A 539 -9.71 0.71 -42.87
C HIS A 539 -10.96 1.61 -42.83
N GLU A 540 -11.81 1.56 -43.86
CA GLU A 540 -13.12 2.26 -43.86
C GLU A 540 -14.02 1.84 -42.70
N LYS A 541 -13.90 0.60 -42.22
CA LYS A 541 -14.64 0.08 -41.05
C LYS A 541 -13.97 0.38 -39.71
N GLY A 542 -12.81 1.04 -39.71
CA GLY A 542 -12.03 1.36 -38.52
C GLY A 542 -11.35 0.16 -37.85
N VAL A 543 -11.43 -1.04 -38.45
CA VAL A 543 -10.79 -2.25 -37.92
C VAL A 543 -9.27 -2.18 -38.13
N LEU A 544 -8.83 -1.76 -39.31
CA LEU A 544 -7.43 -1.54 -39.63
C LEU A 544 -7.13 -0.03 -39.53
N LEU A 545 -6.11 0.37 -38.77
CA LEU A 545 -5.76 1.78 -38.57
C LEU A 545 -4.64 2.22 -39.51
N GLU A 546 -3.54 1.46 -39.52
CA GLU A 546 -2.38 1.77 -40.37
C GLU A 546 -1.59 0.50 -40.69
N ILE A 547 -0.90 0.51 -41.82
CA ILE A 547 0.11 -0.51 -42.16
C ILE A 547 1.43 0.22 -42.39
N GLU A 548 2.42 -0.13 -41.58
CA GLU A 548 3.76 0.45 -41.62
C GLU A 548 4.41 0.20 -42.99
N GLY A 549 4.78 1.29 -43.70
CA GLY A 549 5.42 1.25 -45.02
C GLY A 549 4.49 1.32 -46.24
N LEU A 550 3.15 1.43 -46.07
CA LEU A 550 2.20 1.54 -47.18
C LEU A 550 1.31 2.79 -47.04
N GLN A 551 1.09 3.51 -48.14
CA GLN A 551 0.17 4.66 -48.18
C GLN A 551 -1.30 4.18 -48.29
N PRO A 552 -2.30 4.92 -47.75
CA PRO A 552 -3.71 4.51 -47.79
C PRO A 552 -4.27 4.24 -49.20
N SER A 553 -3.71 4.88 -50.23
CA SER A 553 -4.02 4.65 -51.64
C SER A 553 -3.65 3.23 -52.13
N GLN A 554 -2.68 2.58 -51.50
CA GLN A 554 -2.20 1.22 -51.83
C GLN A 554 -2.96 0.12 -51.09
N PHE A 555 -3.83 0.46 -50.14
CA PHE A 555 -4.63 -0.51 -49.37
C PHE A 555 -5.64 -1.30 -50.23
N LYS A 556 -5.91 -0.86 -51.47
CA LYS A 556 -6.73 -1.59 -52.44
C LYS A 556 -6.03 -2.86 -52.95
N ASN A 557 -4.70 -2.92 -52.87
CA ASN A 557 -3.88 -4.02 -53.39
C ASN A 557 -3.55 -5.08 -52.32
N VAL A 558 -3.96 -4.84 -51.07
CA VAL A 558 -3.72 -5.73 -49.93
C VAL A 558 -5.02 -6.42 -49.54
N LEU A 559 -4.94 -7.72 -49.29
CA LEU A 559 -6.07 -8.57 -49.01
C LEU A 559 -5.79 -9.43 -47.77
N PHE A 560 -6.74 -9.43 -46.85
CA PHE A 560 -6.73 -10.29 -45.67
C PHE A 560 -7.76 -11.41 -45.84
N ASP A 561 -7.27 -12.65 -45.79
CA ASP A 561 -8.08 -13.87 -45.74
C ASP A 561 -8.11 -14.34 -44.28
N ILE A 562 -9.30 -14.37 -43.66
CA ILE A 562 -9.52 -14.84 -42.29
C ILE A 562 -10.31 -16.14 -42.34
N SER A 563 -9.72 -17.22 -41.82
CA SER A 563 -10.35 -18.54 -41.75
C SER A 563 -10.34 -19.10 -40.32
N PRO A 564 -11.41 -19.77 -39.87
CA PRO A 564 -11.42 -20.42 -38.56
C PRO A 564 -10.50 -21.65 -38.59
N SER A 565 -9.72 -21.85 -37.52
CA SER A 565 -8.84 -23.00 -37.32
C SER A 565 -9.62 -24.23 -36.82
N ASP A 566 -8.92 -25.36 -36.63
CA ASP A 566 -9.49 -26.62 -36.13
C ASP A 566 -9.87 -26.54 -34.63
N GLU A 567 -9.23 -25.64 -33.87
CA GLU A 567 -9.57 -25.34 -32.47
C GLU A 567 -10.61 -24.21 -32.35
N VAL A 568 -11.60 -24.38 -31.46
CA VAL A 568 -12.70 -23.44 -31.28
C VAL A 568 -12.19 -22.18 -30.57
N GLY A 569 -12.11 -21.07 -31.30
CA GLY A 569 -11.60 -19.80 -30.78
C GLY A 569 -10.37 -19.29 -31.52
N ASP A 570 -9.80 -20.09 -32.43
CA ASP A 570 -8.60 -19.72 -33.17
C ASP A 570 -8.91 -19.35 -34.62
N PHE A 571 -8.25 -18.29 -35.09
CA PHE A 571 -8.39 -17.78 -36.45
C PHE A 571 -7.04 -17.68 -37.14
N ASP A 572 -6.95 -18.28 -38.32
CA ASP A 572 -5.84 -18.09 -39.24
C ASP A 572 -6.08 -16.81 -40.06
N VAL A 573 -5.21 -15.81 -39.91
CA VAL A 573 -5.21 -14.60 -40.75
C VAL A 573 -4.03 -14.65 -41.70
N ARG A 574 -4.31 -14.54 -43.00
CA ARG A 574 -3.31 -14.52 -44.08
C ARG A 574 -3.39 -13.20 -44.82
N ALA A 575 -2.24 -12.55 -45.00
CA ALA A 575 -2.14 -11.33 -45.80
C ALA A 575 -1.60 -11.65 -47.20
N LYS A 576 -2.25 -11.10 -48.23
CA LYS A 576 -1.83 -11.17 -49.63
C LYS A 576 -1.65 -9.78 -50.21
N PHE A 577 -0.53 -9.53 -50.86
CA PHE A 577 -0.25 -8.26 -51.57
C PHE A 577 -0.13 -8.56 -53.07
N MET A 578 -0.96 -7.92 -53.90
CA MET A 578 -0.99 -8.13 -55.36
C MET A 578 -1.06 -9.61 -55.81
N GLY A 579 -1.68 -10.48 -54.99
CA GLY A 579 -1.85 -11.91 -55.28
C GLY A 579 -0.77 -12.83 -54.70
N VAL A 580 0.31 -12.28 -54.13
CA VAL A 580 1.36 -13.05 -53.43
C VAL A 580 1.04 -13.13 -51.94
N GLU A 581 1.06 -14.33 -51.36
CA GLU A 581 0.87 -14.57 -49.92
C GLU A 581 2.14 -14.14 -49.16
N MET A 582 1.98 -13.24 -48.21
CA MET A 582 3.11 -12.61 -47.51
C MET A 582 3.39 -13.32 -46.18
N GLU A 583 2.44 -13.26 -45.25
CA GLU A 583 2.62 -13.76 -43.88
C GLU A 583 1.29 -14.35 -43.36
N LYS A 584 1.41 -15.37 -42.48
CA LYS A 584 0.30 -16.05 -41.80
C LYS A 584 0.49 -15.89 -40.29
N VAL A 585 -0.55 -15.43 -39.60
CA VAL A 585 -0.58 -15.31 -38.13
C VAL A 585 -1.84 -16.00 -37.59
N GLN A 586 -1.67 -16.75 -36.51
CA GLN A 586 -2.77 -17.34 -35.75
C GLN A 586 -3.21 -16.35 -34.67
N LEU A 587 -4.50 -16.04 -34.66
CA LEU A 587 -5.13 -15.18 -33.66
C LEU A 587 -5.99 -16.03 -32.74
N HIS A 588 -5.61 -16.11 -31.47
CA HIS A 588 -6.46 -16.69 -30.44
C HIS A 588 -7.47 -15.63 -29.99
N PHE A 589 -8.76 -15.97 -30.01
CA PHE A 589 -9.83 -15.05 -29.58
C PHE A 589 -9.71 -14.69 -28.09
N GLN A 590 -9.10 -15.57 -27.29
CA GLN A 590 -8.82 -15.34 -25.88
C GLN A 590 -7.82 -14.20 -25.66
N ASP A 591 -6.78 -14.10 -26.48
CA ASP A 591 -5.80 -13.00 -26.43
C ASP A 591 -6.46 -11.65 -26.76
N LEU A 592 -7.41 -11.65 -27.72
CA LEU A 592 -8.17 -10.45 -28.07
C LEU A 592 -9.07 -9.96 -26.92
N LEU A 593 -9.74 -10.90 -26.22
CA LEU A 593 -10.55 -10.56 -25.04
C LEU A 593 -9.70 -10.08 -23.87
N GLN A 594 -8.51 -10.66 -23.69
CA GLN A 594 -7.55 -10.21 -22.68
C GLN A 594 -7.07 -8.78 -22.96
N LEU A 595 -6.69 -8.48 -24.21
CA LEU A 595 -6.30 -7.13 -24.62
C LEU A 595 -7.44 -6.11 -24.46
N GLN A 596 -8.68 -6.51 -24.73
CA GLN A 596 -9.87 -5.70 -24.46
C GLN A 596 -10.06 -5.42 -22.97
N TYR A 597 -9.82 -6.41 -22.09
CA TYR A 597 -9.91 -6.26 -20.64
C TYR A 597 -8.78 -5.39 -20.06
N GLU A 598 -7.57 -5.51 -20.59
CA GLU A 598 -6.40 -4.68 -20.22
C GLU A 598 -6.53 -3.23 -20.72
N GLY A 599 -7.59 -2.89 -21.46
CA GLY A 599 -7.85 -1.55 -21.99
C GLY A 599 -6.98 -1.20 -23.21
N VAL A 600 -6.31 -2.19 -23.81
CA VAL A 600 -5.47 -2.02 -25.00
C VAL A 600 -6.36 -2.00 -26.24
N ALA A 601 -6.68 -0.80 -26.71
CA ALA A 601 -7.57 -0.60 -27.86
C ALA A 601 -6.93 -0.95 -29.23
N VAL A 602 -5.60 -1.01 -29.31
CA VAL A 602 -4.85 -1.20 -30.56
C VAL A 602 -3.81 -2.29 -30.39
N MET A 603 -3.80 -3.26 -31.29
CA MET A 603 -2.77 -4.32 -31.36
C MET A 603 -2.04 -4.25 -32.70
N LYS A 604 -0.81 -4.77 -32.74
CA LYS A 604 -0.09 -5.02 -33.99
C LYS A 604 -0.32 -6.46 -34.44
N ILE A 605 -0.65 -6.64 -35.71
CA ILE A 605 -0.69 -7.94 -36.38
C ILE A 605 0.40 -7.90 -37.46
N PHE A 606 1.15 -9.00 -37.62
CA PHE A 606 2.30 -9.08 -38.54
C PHE A 606 3.45 -8.09 -38.22
N ASP A 607 3.51 -7.59 -36.98
CA ASP A 607 4.39 -6.53 -36.49
C ASP A 607 4.38 -5.20 -37.27
N LYS A 608 3.52 -5.09 -38.28
CA LYS A 608 3.48 -3.99 -39.25
C LYS A 608 2.07 -3.38 -39.38
N ALA A 609 1.00 -4.11 -39.11
CA ALA A 609 -0.37 -3.63 -39.25
C ALA A 609 -1.00 -3.34 -37.88
N LYS A 610 -1.40 -2.08 -37.63
CA LYS A 610 -2.13 -1.72 -36.41
C LYS A 610 -3.63 -1.90 -36.60
N VAL A 611 -4.24 -2.66 -35.69
CA VAL A 611 -5.64 -3.08 -35.76
C VAL A 611 -6.33 -2.73 -34.45
N ASN A 612 -7.56 -2.23 -34.55
CA ASN A 612 -8.41 -1.91 -33.40
C ASN A 612 -9.02 -3.21 -32.85
N VAL A 613 -8.68 -3.54 -31.60
CA VAL A 613 -9.05 -4.80 -30.94
C VAL A 613 -10.57 -4.92 -30.78
N ASN A 614 -11.24 -3.84 -30.35
CA ASN A 614 -12.68 -3.83 -30.12
C ASN A 614 -13.48 -4.02 -31.41
N LEU A 615 -13.07 -3.36 -32.49
CA LEU A 615 -13.73 -3.44 -33.78
C LEU A 615 -13.42 -4.75 -34.50
N LEU A 616 -12.24 -5.34 -34.27
CA LEU A 616 -11.90 -6.67 -34.77
C LEU A 616 -12.76 -7.75 -34.09
N ILE A 617 -12.89 -7.70 -32.76
CA ILE A 617 -13.79 -8.58 -32.00
C ILE A 617 -15.22 -8.46 -32.52
N PHE A 618 -15.70 -7.22 -32.74
CA PHE A 618 -17.03 -6.99 -33.31
C PHE A 618 -17.18 -7.57 -34.73
N LEU A 619 -16.17 -7.42 -35.60
CA LEU A 619 -16.19 -7.97 -36.95
C LEU A 619 -16.25 -9.50 -36.94
N LEU A 620 -15.48 -10.15 -36.08
CA LEU A 620 -15.46 -11.60 -35.93
C LEU A 620 -16.80 -12.11 -35.38
N ASN A 621 -17.34 -11.46 -34.33
CA ASN A 621 -18.68 -11.71 -33.77
C ASN A 621 -19.79 -11.60 -34.82
N LYS A 622 -19.77 -10.55 -35.63
CA LYS A 622 -20.80 -10.32 -36.64
C LYS A 622 -20.75 -11.31 -37.81
N LYS A 623 -19.56 -11.75 -38.22
CA LYS A 623 -19.37 -12.48 -39.47
C LYS A 623 -19.23 -13.99 -39.31
N PHE A 624 -18.63 -14.45 -38.23
CA PHE A 624 -18.51 -15.88 -37.95
C PHE A 624 -19.55 -16.37 -36.94
N TYR A 625 -20.08 -15.47 -36.10
CA TYR A 625 -20.93 -15.84 -34.96
C TYR A 625 -22.36 -15.28 -35.03
N GLY A 626 -22.67 -14.47 -36.05
CA GLY A 626 -24.04 -14.08 -36.42
C GLY A 626 -24.77 -13.16 -35.44
N LYS A 627 -24.05 -12.40 -34.61
CA LYS A 627 -24.63 -11.34 -33.76
C LYS A 627 -24.19 -9.95 -34.20
#